data_AF-H2J2G7-F1
#
_entry.id   AF-H2J2G7-F1
#
_cell.length_a   1.000
_cell.length_b   1.000
_cell.length_c   1.000
_cell.angle_alpha   90.00
_cell.angle_beta   90.00
_cell.angle_gamma   90.00
#
_symmetry.space_group_name_H-M   'P 1'
#
loop_
_entity.id
_entity.type
_entity.pdbx_description
1 polymer ?
#
loop_
_entity_poly.entity_id
_entity_poly.type
_entity_poly.pdbx_seq_one_letter_code
_entity_poly.pdbx_strand_id
1 'polypeptide(L)'
;MPDYCFFKKGKQTVVLERSDADGAFQLTQQGFEKQFEEVSAIDEKHALNRFSDIRREKRIDQHNFLAGAIAMPLIGVYTAIAGFLFRKKQP
;
A
#
# COMPACT_ATOMS: atom_id res chain seq x y z
N MET A 1 -19.65 -17.59 1.71
CA MET A 1 -18.23 -17.27 1.91
C MET A 1 -18.18 -16.21 2.98
N PRO A 2 -17.48 -16.46 4.11
CA PRO A 2 -17.32 -15.46 5.16
C PRO A 2 -16.45 -14.29 4.68
N ASP A 3 -16.71 -13.13 5.27
CA ASP A 3 -15.84 -11.97 5.14
C ASP A 3 -14.85 -11.98 6.30
N TYR A 4 -13.59 -11.70 5.99
CA TYR A 4 -12.51 -11.65 6.96
C TYR A 4 -11.98 -10.22 7.11
N CYS A 5 -11.68 -9.85 8.35
CA CYS A 5 -11.01 -8.61 8.71
C CYS A 5 -9.61 -8.91 9.28
N PHE A 6 -8.72 -7.92 9.18
CA PHE A 6 -7.32 -8.09 9.55
C PHE A 6 -6.92 -7.12 10.65
N PHE A 7 -6.12 -7.61 11.58
CA PHE A 7 -5.61 -6.86 12.72
C PHE A 7 -4.09 -6.92 12.73
N LYS A 8 -3.41 -5.79 12.95
CA LYS A 8 -1.95 -5.74 12.98
C LYS A 8 -1.39 -5.13 14.25
N LYS A 9 -0.29 -5.71 14.71
CA LYS A 9 0.56 -5.18 15.77
C LYS A 9 2.01 -5.37 15.37
N GLY A 10 2.66 -4.29 14.91
CA GLY A 10 3.99 -4.35 14.32
C GLY A 10 4.02 -5.28 13.09
N LYS A 11 4.81 -6.36 13.18
CA LYS A 11 4.94 -7.37 12.11
C LYS A 11 3.88 -8.48 12.16
N GLN A 12 3.17 -8.60 13.27
CA GLN A 12 2.13 -9.63 13.44
C GLN A 12 0.84 -9.21 12.74
N THR A 13 0.20 -10.16 12.07
CA THR A 13 -1.12 -10.00 11.45
C THR A 13 -1.99 -11.15 11.91
N VAL A 14 -3.18 -10.82 12.41
CA VAL A 14 -4.22 -11.78 12.79
C VAL A 14 -5.41 -11.56 11.86
N VAL A 15 -6.03 -12.66 11.45
CA VAL A 15 -7.24 -12.68 10.65
C VAL A 15 -8.39 -13.18 11.52
N LEU A 16 -9.55 -12.56 11.41
CA LEU A 16 -10.78 -13.00 12.05
C LEU A 16 -11.93 -12.92 11.05
N GLU A 17 -12.93 -13.78 11.20
CA GLU A 17 -14.20 -13.57 10.53
C GLU A 17 -14.81 -12.25 11.01
N ARG A 18 -15.42 -11.49 10.10
CA ARG A 18 -16.02 -10.19 10.39
C ARG A 18 -17.13 -10.28 11.45
N SER A 19 -17.79 -11.42 11.54
CA SER A 19 -18.81 -11.74 12.55
C SER A 19 -18.23 -11.95 13.95
N ASP A 20 -16.93 -12.20 14.10
CA ASP A 20 -16.28 -12.42 15.40
C ASP A 20 -15.99 -11.08 16.11
N ALA A 21 -17.05 -10.50 16.68
CA ALA A 21 -16.97 -9.26 17.43
C ALA A 21 -16.16 -9.40 18.73
N ASP A 22 -16.20 -10.57 19.36
CA ASP A 22 -15.50 -10.83 20.62
C ASP A 22 -13.99 -10.94 20.40
N GLY A 23 -13.56 -11.67 19.37
CA GLY A 23 -12.16 -11.74 18.96
C GLY A 23 -11.63 -10.36 18.53
N ALA A 24 -12.43 -9.60 17.78
CA ALA A 24 -12.06 -8.24 17.37
C ALA A 24 -11.86 -7.30 18.58
N PHE A 25 -12.75 -7.40 19.58
CA PHE A 25 -12.63 -6.62 20.81
C PHE A 25 -11.37 -6.99 21.60
N GLN A 26 -11.10 -8.29 21.77
CA GLN A 26 -9.90 -8.78 22.47
C GLN A 26 -8.61 -8.32 21.79
N LEU A 27 -8.52 -8.41 20.46
CA LEU A 27 -7.36 -7.94 19.70
C LEU A 27 -7.15 -6.43 19.87
N THR A 28 -8.22 -5.66 19.86
CA THR A 28 -8.16 -4.20 20.10
C THR A 28 -7.64 -3.90 21.50
N GLN A 29 -8.11 -4.60 22.53
CA GLN A 29 -7.58 -4.47 23.90
C GLN A 29 -6.10 -4.84 24.02
N GLN A 30 -5.65 -5.82 23.22
CA GLN A 30 -4.24 -6.21 23.15
C GLN A 30 -3.37 -5.22 22.34
N GLY A 31 -3.96 -4.15 21.81
CA GLY A 31 -3.27 -3.12 21.04
C GLY A 31 -3.00 -3.49 19.59
N PHE A 32 -3.80 -4.40 19.01
CA PHE A 32 -3.84 -4.58 17.57
C PHE A 32 -4.73 -3.52 16.93
N GLU A 33 -4.30 -3.03 15.78
CA GLU A 33 -5.04 -2.06 14.98
C GLU A 33 -5.80 -2.79 13.87
N LYS A 34 -7.12 -2.56 13.79
CA LYS A 34 -7.93 -3.03 12.67
C LYS A 34 -7.47 -2.36 11.38
N GLN A 35 -7.23 -3.17 10.35
CA GLN A 35 -6.89 -2.69 9.02
C GLN A 35 -8.16 -2.39 8.23
N PHE A 36 -8.07 -1.47 7.27
CA PHE A 36 -9.21 -1.06 6.43
C PHE A 36 -9.63 -2.13 5.43
N GLU A 37 -8.70 -3.02 5.04
CA GLU A 37 -8.98 -4.08 4.10
C GLU A 37 -9.86 -5.17 4.74
N GLU A 38 -10.89 -5.59 4.01
CA GLU A 38 -11.74 -6.75 4.32
C GLU A 38 -11.81 -7.62 3.06
N VAL A 39 -11.79 -8.95 3.23
CA VAL A 39 -11.72 -9.91 2.11
C VAL A 39 -12.71 -11.03 2.31
N SER A 40 -13.56 -11.28 1.30
CA SER A 40 -14.37 -12.50 1.24
C SER A 40 -13.52 -13.66 0.74
N ALA A 41 -13.45 -14.75 1.51
CA ALA A 41 -12.64 -15.92 1.17
C ALA A 41 -13.30 -17.22 1.64
N ILE A 42 -12.78 -18.35 1.19
CA ILE A 42 -13.28 -19.67 1.64
C ILE A 42 -12.77 -20.06 3.03
N ASP A 43 -11.60 -19.54 3.44
CA ASP A 43 -11.00 -19.75 4.75
C ASP A 43 -10.00 -18.61 5.08
N GLU A 44 -9.53 -18.61 6.32
CA GLU A 44 -8.54 -17.66 6.85
C GLU A 44 -7.22 -17.63 6.07
N LYS A 45 -6.76 -18.78 5.57
CA LYS A 45 -5.49 -18.87 4.83
C LYS A 45 -5.60 -18.15 3.49
N HIS A 46 -6.71 -18.33 2.78
CA HIS A 46 -6.99 -17.63 1.53
C HIS A 46 -7.19 -16.14 1.76
N ALA A 47 -7.85 -15.75 2.86
CA ALA A 47 -7.98 -14.35 3.26
C ALA A 47 -6.61 -13.70 3.52
N LEU A 48 -5.73 -14.37 4.27
CA LEU A 48 -4.37 -13.89 4.54
C LEU A 48 -3.52 -13.77 3.28
N ASN A 49 -3.58 -14.77 2.38
CA ASN A 49 -2.89 -14.70 1.10
C ASN A 49 -3.36 -13.49 0.29
N ARG A 50 -4.68 -13.31 0.15
CA ARG A 50 -5.24 -12.17 -0.58
C ARG A 50 -4.89 -10.83 0.06
N PHE A 51 -4.89 -10.74 1.39
CA PHE A 51 -4.43 -9.55 2.11
C PHE A 51 -2.95 -9.25 1.85
N SER A 52 -2.10 -10.29 1.80
CA SER A 52 -0.68 -10.12 1.48
C SER A 52 -0.45 -9.60 0.06
N ASP A 53 -1.25 -10.06 -0.90
CA ASP A 53 -1.22 -9.58 -2.28
C ASP A 53 -1.65 -8.11 -2.37
N ILE A 54 -2.75 -7.73 -1.73
CA ILE A 54 -3.22 -6.33 -1.66
C ILE A 54 -2.13 -5.42 -1.07
N ARG A 55 -1.45 -5.86 -0.01
CA ARG A 55 -0.36 -5.09 0.61
C ARG A 55 0.88 -5.00 -0.28
N ARG A 56 1.12 -5.99 -1.13
CA ARG A 56 2.20 -5.94 -2.13
C ARG A 56 1.85 -4.94 -3.24
N GLU A 57 0.65 -5.04 -3.80
CA GLU A 57 0.13 -4.13 -4.83
C GLU A 57 0.20 -2.66 -4.35
N LYS A 58 -0.32 -2.36 -3.16
CA LYS A 58 -0.28 -1.00 -2.60
C LYS A 58 1.14 -0.43 -2.45
N ARG A 59 2.12 -1.27 -2.10
CA ARG A 59 3.53 -0.84 -2.02
C ARG A 59 4.12 -0.55 -3.40
N ILE A 60 3.76 -1.35 -4.40
CA ILE A 60 4.17 -1.11 -5.79
C ILE A 60 3.55 0.19 -6.29
N ASP A 61 2.27 0.43 -6.04
CA ASP A 61 1.59 1.66 -6.45
C ASP A 61 2.21 2.90 -5.81
N GLN A 62 2.49 2.85 -4.50
CA GLN A 62 3.20 3.93 -3.81
C GLN A 62 4.58 4.19 -4.41
N HIS A 63 5.32 3.13 -4.72
CA HIS A 63 6.63 3.26 -5.35
C HIS A 63 6.53 3.86 -6.76
N ASN A 64 5.58 3.40 -7.58
CA ASN A 64 5.34 3.91 -8.93
C ASN A 64 4.89 5.38 -8.91
N PHE A 65 4.02 5.75 -7.98
CA PHE A 65 3.60 7.14 -7.78
C PHE A 65 4.78 8.04 -7.43
N LEU A 66 5.63 7.63 -6.49
CA LEU A 66 6.83 8.37 -6.11
C LEU A 66 7.84 8.46 -7.26
N ALA A 67 8.08 7.35 -7.98
CA ALA A 67 8.99 7.32 -9.11
C ALA A 67 8.52 8.26 -10.25
N GLY A 68 7.23 8.26 -10.56
CA GLY A 68 6.64 9.18 -11.53
C GLY A 68 6.70 10.64 -11.08
N ALA A 69 6.39 10.92 -9.81
CA ALA A 69 6.45 12.26 -9.23
C ALA A 69 7.86 12.85 -9.22
N ILE A 70 8.89 12.01 -9.05
CA ILE A 70 10.30 12.44 -9.12
C ILE A 70 10.77 12.60 -10.58
N ALA A 71 10.27 11.79 -11.51
CA ALA A 71 10.67 11.84 -12.90
C ALA A 71 10.18 13.10 -13.64
N MET A 72 8.99 13.61 -13.32
CA MET A 72 8.40 14.77 -14.02
C MET A 72 9.18 16.09 -13.87
N PRO A 73 9.67 16.49 -12.68
CA PRO A 73 10.47 17.71 -12.51
C PRO A 73 11.81 17.67 -13.25
N LEU A 74 12.45 16.50 -13.32
CA LEU A 74 13.79 16.38 -13.90
C LEU A 74 13.77 16.66 -15.41
N ILE A 75 12.74 16.21 -16.14
CA ILE A 75 12.60 16.49 -17.57
C ILE A 75 12.52 18.01 -17.83
N GLY A 76 11.79 18.76 -16.99
CA GLY A 76 11.72 20.22 -17.09
C GLY A 76 13.07 20.89 -16.87
N VAL A 77 13.85 20.40 -15.89
CA VAL A 77 15.21 20.91 -15.63
C VAL A 77 16.17 20.59 -16.79
N TYR A 78 16.17 19.36 -17.29
CA TYR A 78 17.05 18.95 -18.41
C TYR A 78 16.72 19.70 -19.70
N THR A 79 15.44 19.90 -20.02
CA THR A 79 15.02 20.66 -21.20
C THR A 79 15.41 22.14 -21.09
N ALA A 80 15.28 22.74 -19.90
CA ALA A 80 15.74 24.10 -19.64
C ALA A 80 17.27 24.24 -19.77
N ILE A 81 18.04 23.30 -19.22
CA ILE A 81 19.51 23.28 -19.35
C ILE A 81 19.93 23.12 -20.81
N ALA A 82 19.32 22.18 -21.55
CA ALA A 82 19.61 21.98 -22.96
C ALA A 82 19.30 23.26 -23.77
N GLY A 83 18.12 23.85 -23.57
CA GLY A 83 17.75 25.12 -24.21
C GLY A 83 18.70 26.27 -23.89
N PHE A 84 19.13 26.40 -22.63
CA PHE A 84 20.13 27.38 -22.22
C PHE A 84 21.47 27.19 -22.93
N LEU A 85 21.97 25.94 -23.00
CA LEU A 85 23.22 25.61 -23.69
C LEU A 85 23.15 25.87 -25.20
N PHE A 86 22.03 25.56 -25.85
CA PHE A 86 21.82 25.86 -27.27
C PHE A 86 21.77 27.37 -27.54
N ARG A 87 21.09 28.14 -26.67
CA ARG A 87 21.00 29.60 -26.80
C ARG A 87 22.35 30.29 -26.61
N LYS A 88 23.22 29.73 -25.76
CA LYS A 88 24.59 30.23 -25.55
C LYS A 88 25.56 29.93 -26.70
N LYS A 89 25.19 29.02 -27.62
CA LYS A 89 26.00 28.61 -28.77
C LYS A 89 25.60 29.29 -30.09
N GLN A 90 24.54 30.10 -30.11
CA GLN A 90 24.27 30.99 -31.24
C GLN A 90 25.17 32.24 -31.12
N PRO A 91 25.93 32.61 -32.18
CA PRO A 91 26.85 33.75 -32.17
C PRO A 91 26.13 35.10 -32.06
#